data_AF-A0A7K1F596-F1
#
_entry.id   AF-A0A7K1F596-F1
#
_cell.length_a   1.000
_cell.length_b   1.000
_cell.length_c   1.000
_cell.angle_alpha   90.00
_cell.angle_beta   90.00
_cell.angle_gamma   90.00
#
_symmetry.space_group_name_H-M   'P 1'
#
loop_
_entity.id
_entity.type
_entity.pdbx_description
1 polymer ?
#
loop_
_entity_poly.entity_id
_entity_poly.type
_entity_poly.pdbx_seq_one_letter_code
_entity_poly.pdbx_strand_id
1 'polypeptide(L)'
;MAEESKESRSQARLAAAAERKALAEAAAKKARRSRVLVSLAVIAPILLVVIVGVTISLVKSKVDSTVTAPSIASKMDGYGLVFNDTAKPQIDVWEDFQCPACKNFEDANGAQVRELAQNGKARVVFHALSFLGAESVILANASACSADEGKFLEFHDYLFKNQKPENSG
;
A
#
# COMPACT_ATOMS: atom_id res chain seq x y z
N MET A 1 71.69 -48.47 33.96
CA MET A 1 71.69 -47.00 34.16
C MET A 1 71.67 -46.20 32.86
N ALA A 2 72.34 -46.61 31.78
CA ALA A 2 72.33 -45.87 30.51
C ALA A 2 71.04 -46.04 29.67
N GLU A 3 70.37 -47.20 29.76
CA GLU A 3 69.14 -47.49 29.01
C GLU A 3 67.90 -46.73 29.52
N GLU A 4 67.66 -46.69 30.83
CA GLU A 4 66.54 -45.92 31.43
C GLU A 4 66.59 -44.42 31.09
N SER A 5 67.79 -43.84 31.04
CA SER A 5 68.00 -42.43 30.66
C SER A 5 67.63 -42.17 29.19
N LYS A 6 67.85 -43.15 28.30
CA LYS A 6 67.53 -43.06 26.88
C LYS A 6 66.03 -43.22 26.63
N GLU A 7 65.37 -44.12 27.36
CA GLU A 7 63.91 -44.27 27.32
C GLU A 7 63.18 -43.05 27.87
N SER A 8 63.61 -42.49 29.00
CA SER A 8 63.02 -41.27 29.58
C SER A 8 63.10 -40.07 28.62
N ARG A 9 64.23 -39.89 27.92
CA ARG A 9 64.39 -38.86 26.87
C ARG A 9 63.54 -39.13 25.63
N SER A 10 63.32 -40.41 25.28
CA SER A 10 62.44 -40.81 24.18
C SER A 10 60.98 -40.48 24.50
N GLN A 11 60.52 -40.84 25.70
CA GLN A 11 59.17 -40.56 26.18
C GLN A 11 58.90 -39.05 26.27
N ALA A 12 59.86 -38.26 26.77
CA ALA A 12 59.75 -36.80 26.82
C ALA A 12 59.63 -36.16 25.42
N ARG A 13 60.35 -36.70 24.42
CA ARG A 13 60.26 -36.23 23.02
C ARG A 13 58.92 -36.60 22.38
N LEU A 14 58.38 -37.78 22.66
CA LEU A 14 57.08 -38.23 22.15
C LEU A 14 55.94 -37.39 22.75
N ALA A 15 55.99 -37.11 24.05
CA ALA A 15 55.02 -36.24 24.73
C ALA A 15 55.02 -34.81 24.15
N ALA A 16 56.20 -34.21 23.98
CA ALA A 16 56.34 -32.88 23.38
C ALA A 16 55.85 -32.83 21.92
N ALA A 17 56.03 -33.91 21.14
CA ALA A 17 55.52 -34.01 19.78
C ALA A 17 53.98 -34.16 19.75
N ALA A 18 53.39 -34.89 20.69
CA ALA A 18 51.94 -35.03 20.82
C ALA A 18 51.26 -33.70 21.21
N GLU A 19 51.85 -32.96 22.15
CA GLU A 19 51.36 -31.65 22.58
C GLU A 19 51.41 -30.62 21.44
N ARG A 20 52.50 -30.59 20.66
CA ARG A 20 52.61 -29.73 19.47
C ARG A 20 51.56 -30.05 18.41
N LYS A 21 51.26 -31.33 18.17
CA LYS A 21 50.18 -31.75 17.26
C LYS A 21 48.80 -31.33 17.78
N ALA A 22 48.53 -31.52 19.08
CA ALA A 22 47.27 -31.12 19.70
C ALA A 22 47.05 -29.59 19.64
N LEU A 23 48.09 -28.79 19.91
CA LEU A 23 48.04 -27.33 19.77
C LEU A 23 47.83 -26.89 18.32
N ALA A 24 48.46 -27.56 17.35
CA ALA A 24 48.27 -27.29 15.92
C ALA A 24 46.84 -27.63 15.45
N GLU A 25 46.28 -28.76 15.89
CA GLU A 25 44.90 -29.15 15.60
C GLU A 25 43.87 -28.22 16.25
N ALA A 26 44.11 -27.78 17.50
CA ALA A 26 43.27 -26.82 18.19
C ALA A 26 43.30 -25.45 17.51
N ALA A 27 44.47 -24.98 17.06
CA ALA A 27 44.62 -23.75 16.30
C ALA A 27 43.91 -23.83 14.93
N ALA A 28 44.03 -24.96 14.22
CA ALA A 28 43.33 -25.19 12.95
C ALA A 28 41.79 -25.23 13.12
N LYS A 29 41.29 -25.89 14.17
CA LYS A 29 39.85 -25.89 14.52
C LYS A 29 39.34 -24.50 14.86
N LYS A 30 40.09 -23.70 15.63
CA LYS A 30 39.75 -22.31 15.96
C LYS A 30 39.72 -21.42 14.72
N ALA A 31 40.70 -21.56 13.83
CA ALA A 31 40.76 -20.82 12.56
C ALA A 31 39.58 -21.18 11.63
N ARG A 32 39.24 -22.47 11.49
CA ARG A 32 38.08 -22.92 10.70
C ARG A 32 36.76 -22.39 11.27
N ARG A 33 36.59 -22.45 12.59
CA ARG A 33 35.37 -21.94 13.27
C ARG A 33 35.25 -20.42 13.13
N SER A 34 36.35 -19.68 13.27
CA SER A 34 36.39 -18.23 13.06
C SER A 34 36.02 -17.85 11.62
N ARG A 35 36.58 -18.53 10.60
CA ARG A 35 36.24 -18.27 9.19
C ARG A 35 34.75 -18.52 8.91
N VAL A 36 34.21 -19.63 9.40
CA VAL A 36 32.78 -19.96 9.21
C VAL A 36 31.87 -18.94 9.90
N LEU A 37 32.21 -18.50 11.12
CA LEU A 37 31.43 -17.49 11.85
C LEU A 37 31.47 -16.13 11.15
N VAL A 38 32.63 -15.71 10.65
CA VAL A 38 32.77 -14.45 9.89
C VAL A 38 32.02 -14.53 8.57
N SER A 39 32.13 -15.64 7.83
CA SER A 39 31.38 -15.84 6.59
C SER A 39 29.87 -15.82 6.82
N LEU A 40 29.36 -16.45 7.88
CA LEU A 40 27.94 -16.41 8.24
C LEU A 40 27.49 -15.00 8.65
N ALA A 41 28.31 -14.26 9.40
CA ALA A 41 27.99 -12.90 9.83
C ALA A 41 27.85 -11.91 8.64
N VAL A 42 28.50 -12.18 7.51
CA VAL A 42 28.39 -11.35 6.30
C VAL A 42 27.30 -11.86 5.36
N ILE A 43 27.21 -13.17 5.13
CA ILE A 43 26.28 -13.74 4.15
C ILE A 43 24.84 -13.68 4.66
N ALA A 44 24.59 -13.95 5.95
CA ALA A 44 23.24 -13.95 6.51
C ALA A 44 22.49 -12.61 6.37
N PRO A 45 23.05 -11.44 6.72
CA PRO A 45 22.35 -10.16 6.55
C PRO A 45 22.13 -9.81 5.08
N ILE A 46 23.09 -10.11 4.20
CA ILE A 46 22.92 -9.88 2.74
C ILE A 46 21.76 -10.72 2.22
N LEU A 47 21.69 -12.00 2.59
CA LEU A 47 20.61 -12.88 2.18
C LEU A 47 19.25 -12.37 2.70
N LEU A 48 19.21 -11.90 3.95
CA LEU A 48 17.99 -11.34 4.56
C LEU A 48 17.51 -10.09 3.83
N VAL A 49 18.41 -9.15 3.49
CA VAL A 49 18.06 -7.94 2.73
C VAL A 49 17.52 -8.31 1.34
N VAL A 50 18.14 -9.27 0.66
CA VAL A 50 17.67 -9.73 -0.65
C VAL A 50 16.29 -10.39 -0.55
N ILE A 51 16.07 -11.27 0.44
CA ILE A 51 14.77 -11.91 0.66
C ILE A 51 13.70 -10.86 0.95
N VAL A 52 13.96 -9.91 1.86
CA VAL A 52 13.01 -8.83 2.18
C VAL A 52 12.73 -7.98 0.94
N GLY A 53 13.75 -7.57 0.19
CA GLY A 53 13.58 -6.81 -1.05
C GLY A 53 12.76 -7.56 -2.11
N VAL A 54 13.01 -8.86 -2.30
CA VAL A 54 12.27 -9.70 -3.25
C VAL A 54 10.82 -9.88 -2.78
N THR A 55 10.58 -10.14 -1.50
CA THR A 55 9.20 -10.28 -0.97
C THR A 55 8.41 -8.98 -1.13
N ILE A 56 9.00 -7.82 -0.82
CA ILE A 56 8.35 -6.51 -1.04
C ILE A 56 8.08 -6.28 -2.52
N SER A 57 9.03 -6.61 -3.40
CA SER A 57 8.87 -6.46 -4.85
C SER A 57 7.74 -7.35 -5.39
N LEU A 58 7.70 -8.63 -4.99
CA LEU A 58 6.65 -9.57 -5.39
C LEU A 58 5.26 -9.19 -4.85
N VAL A 59 5.19 -8.64 -3.63
CA VAL A 59 3.93 -8.11 -3.08
C VAL A 59 3.48 -6.89 -3.86
N LYS A 60 4.39 -5.95 -4.17
CA LYS A 60 4.09 -4.76 -4.98
C LYS A 60 3.65 -5.11 -6.40
N SER A 61 4.18 -6.19 -7.00
CA SER A 61 3.75 -6.68 -8.31
C SER A 61 2.38 -7.36 -8.32
N LYS A 62 1.82 -7.74 -7.15
CA LYS A 62 0.49 -8.36 -7.02
C LYS A 62 -0.61 -7.40 -6.59
N VAL A 63 -0.27 -6.18 -6.18
CA VAL A 63 -1.26 -5.13 -6.00
C VAL A 63 -1.45 -4.49 -7.37
N ASP A 64 -2.43 -4.99 -8.13
CA ASP A 64 -2.98 -4.24 -9.24
C ASP A 64 -3.56 -2.95 -8.65
N SER A 65 -2.78 -1.88 -8.68
CA SER A 65 -3.21 -0.52 -8.32
C SER A 65 -4.12 0.09 -9.39
N THR A 66 -4.82 -0.73 -10.16
CA THR A 66 -5.79 -0.31 -11.17
C THR A 66 -7.08 0.06 -10.42
N VAL A 67 -7.03 1.13 -9.63
CA VAL A 67 -8.24 1.85 -9.24
C VAL A 67 -8.77 2.45 -10.53
N THR A 68 -9.66 1.71 -11.18
CA THR A 68 -10.37 2.19 -12.37
C THR A 68 -11.28 3.32 -11.90
N ALA A 69 -11.03 4.53 -12.41
CA ALA A 69 -11.94 5.64 -12.20
C ALA A 69 -13.30 5.31 -12.83
N PRO A 70 -14.41 5.84 -12.29
CA PRO A 70 -15.73 5.62 -12.86
C PRO A 70 -15.77 5.96 -14.35
N SER A 71 -16.61 5.26 -15.11
CA SER A 71 -16.68 5.35 -16.58
C SER A 71 -16.86 6.77 -17.13
N ILE A 72 -17.53 7.64 -16.36
CA ILE A 72 -17.78 9.05 -16.71
C ILE A 72 -16.87 10.04 -15.97
N ALA A 73 -15.89 9.56 -15.21
CA ALA A 73 -14.95 10.41 -14.49
C ALA A 73 -13.87 10.97 -15.43
N SER A 74 -13.59 12.27 -15.31
CA SER A 74 -12.55 12.93 -16.11
C SER A 74 -11.39 13.37 -15.24
N LYS A 75 -10.17 12.89 -15.55
CA LYS A 75 -8.94 13.34 -14.87
C LYS A 75 -8.68 14.84 -15.08
N MET A 76 -9.07 15.39 -16.23
CA MET A 76 -8.90 16.83 -16.51
C MET A 76 -9.80 17.69 -15.63
N ASP A 77 -10.94 17.15 -15.21
CA ASP A 77 -11.89 17.79 -14.31
C ASP A 77 -11.70 17.28 -12.87
N GLY A 78 -10.48 16.95 -12.46
CA GLY A 78 -10.20 16.55 -11.07
C GLY A 78 -10.87 15.25 -10.62
N TYR A 79 -11.18 14.35 -11.56
CA TYR A 79 -11.96 13.11 -11.37
C TYR A 79 -13.46 13.33 -11.08
N GLY A 80 -13.99 14.52 -11.40
CA GLY A 80 -15.43 14.76 -11.41
C GLY A 80 -16.18 13.90 -12.44
N LEU A 81 -17.43 13.57 -12.14
CA LEU A 81 -18.33 12.81 -13.00
C LEU A 81 -18.98 13.74 -14.02
N VAL A 82 -18.62 13.57 -15.30
CA VAL A 82 -18.94 14.51 -16.37
C VAL A 82 -20.18 14.05 -17.16
N PHE A 83 -21.18 14.93 -17.23
CA PHE A 83 -22.32 14.82 -18.11
C PHE A 83 -22.22 15.84 -19.24
N ASN A 84 -22.47 15.39 -20.47
CA ASN A 84 -22.46 16.20 -21.70
C ASN A 84 -21.14 16.96 -21.90
N ASP A 85 -20.03 16.24 -22.05
CA ASP A 85 -18.66 16.80 -22.05
C ASP A 85 -18.44 17.97 -23.03
N THR A 86 -19.15 17.99 -24.17
CA THR A 86 -19.02 19.04 -25.20
C THR A 86 -20.03 20.18 -25.06
N ALA A 87 -21.01 20.09 -24.15
CA ALA A 87 -22.07 21.07 -24.02
C ALA A 87 -21.59 22.38 -23.35
N LYS A 88 -22.38 23.45 -23.51
CA LYS A 88 -22.16 24.76 -22.87
C LYS A 88 -23.51 25.37 -22.46
N PRO A 89 -23.60 26.12 -21.35
CA PRO A 89 -22.51 26.44 -20.41
C PRO A 89 -22.07 25.24 -19.55
N GLN A 90 -20.99 25.42 -18.78
CA GLN A 90 -20.51 24.44 -17.80
C GLN A 90 -21.00 24.78 -16.40
N ILE A 91 -21.40 23.76 -15.63
CA ILE A 91 -21.80 23.84 -14.23
C ILE A 91 -20.96 22.82 -13.46
N ASP A 92 -20.16 23.29 -12.51
CA ASP A 92 -19.41 22.46 -11.58
C ASP A 92 -20.12 22.44 -10.23
N VAL A 93 -20.43 21.23 -9.76
CA VAL A 93 -21.15 21.01 -8.52
C VAL A 93 -20.22 20.29 -7.56
N TRP A 94 -19.80 20.97 -6.48
CA TRP A 94 -18.84 20.46 -5.49
C TRP A 94 -19.54 20.22 -4.17
N GLU A 95 -19.68 18.94 -3.79
CA GLU A 95 -20.63 18.58 -2.74
C GLU A 95 -20.13 17.43 -1.88
N ASP A 96 -20.43 17.49 -0.59
CA ASP A 96 -20.27 16.37 0.33
C ASP A 96 -21.68 15.90 0.73
N PHE A 97 -21.93 14.60 0.60
CA PHE A 97 -23.24 14.00 0.86
C PHE A 97 -23.71 14.12 2.32
N GLN A 98 -22.83 14.47 3.26
CA GLN A 98 -23.21 14.77 4.65
C GLN A 98 -23.43 16.25 4.93
N CYS A 99 -23.05 17.15 4.02
CA CYS A 99 -23.09 18.58 4.26
C CYS A 99 -24.53 19.12 4.22
N PRO A 100 -25.06 19.74 5.30
CA PRO A 100 -26.39 20.31 5.31
C PRO A 100 -26.55 21.50 4.35
N ALA A 101 -25.48 22.26 4.11
CA ALA A 101 -25.50 23.35 3.15
C ALA A 101 -25.59 22.84 1.70
N CYS A 102 -24.90 21.73 1.37
CA CYS A 102 -25.04 21.06 0.08
C CYS A 102 -26.47 20.52 -0.09
N LYS A 103 -27.07 19.96 0.97
CA LYS A 103 -28.48 19.57 0.94
C LYS A 103 -29.41 20.75 0.65
N ASN A 104 -29.22 21.89 1.29
CA ASN A 104 -30.05 23.07 1.02
C ASN A 104 -29.93 23.54 -0.43
N PHE A 105 -28.73 23.44 -1.01
CA PHE A 105 -28.52 23.72 -2.43
C PHE A 105 -29.30 22.73 -3.31
N GLU A 106 -29.21 21.44 -3.02
CA GLU A 106 -29.88 20.37 -3.78
C GLU A 106 -31.40 20.44 -3.66
N ASP A 107 -31.94 20.75 -2.48
CA ASP A 107 -33.38 20.95 -2.27
C ASP A 107 -33.91 22.12 -3.10
N ALA A 108 -33.10 23.16 -3.32
CA ALA A 108 -33.49 24.36 -4.05
C ALA A 108 -33.21 24.30 -5.57
N ASN A 109 -32.12 23.65 -5.98
CA ASN A 109 -31.57 23.72 -7.35
C ASN A 109 -31.30 22.36 -8.00
N GLY A 110 -31.25 21.28 -7.21
CA GLY A 110 -30.82 19.96 -7.65
C GLY A 110 -31.66 19.42 -8.80
N ALA A 111 -32.98 19.62 -8.74
CA ALA A 111 -33.89 19.22 -9.82
C ALA A 111 -33.56 19.91 -11.16
N GLN A 112 -33.32 21.23 -11.16
CA GLN A 112 -32.96 21.95 -12.38
C GLN A 112 -31.59 21.51 -12.92
N VAL A 113 -30.58 21.38 -12.05
CA VAL A 113 -29.23 20.95 -12.46
C VAL A 113 -29.26 19.56 -13.08
N ARG A 114 -30.00 18.62 -12.47
CA ARG A 114 -30.19 17.27 -13.04
C ARG A 114 -30.93 17.31 -14.37
N GLU A 115 -31.97 18.12 -14.52
CA GLU A 115 -32.66 18.26 -15.81
C GLU A 115 -31.69 18.78 -16.91
N LEU A 116 -30.86 19.76 -16.58
CA LEU A 116 -29.85 20.28 -17.52
C LEU A 116 -28.83 19.21 -17.92
N ALA A 117 -28.40 18.37 -16.96
CA ALA A 117 -27.51 17.24 -17.20
C ALA A 117 -28.18 16.14 -18.06
N GLN A 118 -29.43 15.76 -17.76
CA GLN A 118 -30.14 14.71 -18.49
C GLN A 118 -30.48 15.12 -19.93
N ASN A 119 -30.84 16.38 -20.12
CA ASN A 119 -31.31 16.87 -21.42
C ASN A 119 -30.21 17.44 -22.32
N GLY A 120 -28.93 17.34 -21.93
CA GLY A 120 -27.84 17.85 -22.76
C GLY A 120 -27.73 19.37 -22.83
N LYS A 121 -28.45 20.11 -21.97
CA LYS A 121 -28.55 21.58 -22.03
C LYS A 121 -27.34 22.29 -21.44
N ALA A 122 -26.56 21.60 -20.60
CA ALA A 122 -25.32 22.10 -20.02
C ALA A 122 -24.31 20.94 -19.85
N ARG A 123 -23.01 21.28 -19.82
CA ARG A 123 -21.97 20.38 -19.33
C ARG A 123 -22.02 20.43 -17.81
N VAL A 124 -22.37 19.32 -17.15
CA VAL A 124 -22.48 19.29 -15.68
C VAL A 124 -21.43 18.35 -15.14
N VAL A 125 -20.61 18.83 -14.21
CA VAL A 125 -19.57 18.03 -13.57
C VAL A 125 -19.86 17.96 -12.08
N PHE A 126 -20.10 16.74 -11.59
CA PHE A 126 -20.31 16.49 -10.16
C PHE A 126 -19.01 16.04 -9.51
N HIS A 127 -18.60 16.76 -8.47
CA HIS A 127 -17.40 16.52 -7.68
C HIS A 127 -17.80 16.08 -6.28
N ALA A 128 -17.71 14.79 -6.02
CA ALA A 128 -17.98 14.22 -4.69
C ALA A 128 -16.80 14.53 -3.75
N LEU A 129 -17.06 15.37 -2.77
CA LEU A 129 -16.16 15.70 -1.68
C LEU A 129 -16.38 14.76 -0.49
N SER A 130 -15.38 14.68 0.40
CA SER A 130 -15.43 13.83 1.60
C SER A 130 -14.72 14.45 2.80
N PHE A 131 -15.16 15.64 3.22
CA PHE A 131 -14.51 16.41 4.28
C PHE A 131 -15.19 16.29 5.66
N LEU A 132 -16.36 15.66 5.78
CA LEU A 132 -17.10 15.58 7.05
C LEU A 132 -16.92 14.28 7.85
N GLY A 133 -16.19 13.29 7.32
CA GLY A 133 -15.84 12.09 8.07
C GLY A 133 -15.83 10.81 7.23
N ALA A 134 -15.83 9.68 7.93
CA ALA A 134 -15.79 8.35 7.31
C ALA A 134 -17.03 8.08 6.45
N GLU A 135 -18.20 8.52 6.91
CA GLU A 135 -19.45 8.35 6.16
C GLU A 135 -19.43 9.16 4.85
N SER A 136 -18.91 10.38 4.83
CA SER A 136 -18.71 11.12 3.58
C SER A 136 -17.81 10.38 2.58
N VAL A 137 -16.74 9.75 3.04
CA VAL A 137 -15.87 8.92 2.18
C VAL A 137 -16.64 7.72 1.62
N ILE A 138 -17.43 7.04 2.45
CA ILE A 138 -18.24 5.89 2.03
C ILE A 138 -19.28 6.32 0.98
N LEU A 139 -19.98 7.43 1.22
CA LEU A 139 -21.02 7.94 0.31
C LEU A 139 -20.43 8.44 -1.01
N ALA A 140 -19.28 9.13 -0.98
CA ALA A 140 -18.57 9.53 -2.20
C ALA A 140 -18.17 8.32 -3.05
N ASN A 141 -17.62 7.27 -2.43
CA ASN A 141 -17.29 6.02 -3.12
C ASN A 141 -18.55 5.30 -3.65
N ALA A 142 -19.63 5.27 -2.88
CA ALA A 142 -20.90 4.69 -3.32
C ALA A 142 -21.46 5.44 -4.54
N SER A 143 -21.34 6.78 -4.56
CA SER A 143 -21.76 7.57 -5.70
C SER A 143 -20.92 7.29 -6.94
N ALA A 144 -19.61 7.08 -6.78
CA ALA A 144 -18.72 6.70 -7.86
C ALA A 144 -19.12 5.33 -8.44
N CYS A 145 -19.41 4.34 -7.60
CA CYS A 145 -19.91 3.03 -8.05
C CYS A 145 -21.26 3.12 -8.76
N SER A 146 -22.17 3.99 -8.29
CA SER A 146 -23.46 4.19 -8.96
C SER A 146 -23.33 4.78 -10.36
N ALA A 147 -22.24 5.52 -10.64
CA ALA A 147 -21.95 6.07 -11.95
C ALA A 147 -21.57 4.98 -12.96
N ASP A 148 -20.85 3.95 -12.53
CA ASP A 148 -20.53 2.77 -13.38
C ASP A 148 -21.78 1.99 -13.77
N GLU A 149 -22.81 2.03 -12.93
CA GLU A 149 -24.13 1.45 -13.19
C GLU A 149 -25.07 2.38 -13.97
N GLY A 150 -24.62 3.58 -14.34
CA GLY A 150 -25.43 4.59 -15.03
C GLY A 150 -26.58 5.16 -14.19
N LYS A 151 -26.49 5.05 -12.85
CA LYS A 151 -27.53 5.44 -11.87
C LYS A 151 -27.12 6.59 -10.96
N PHE A 152 -26.07 7.32 -11.33
CA PHE A 152 -25.50 8.36 -10.47
C PHE A 152 -26.52 9.45 -10.13
N LEU A 153 -27.29 9.95 -11.09
CA LEU A 153 -28.22 11.06 -10.84
C LEU A 153 -29.36 10.66 -9.89
N GLU A 154 -29.87 9.43 -10.03
CA GLU A 154 -30.90 8.87 -9.15
C GLU A 154 -30.34 8.61 -7.75
N PHE A 155 -29.13 8.08 -7.66
CA PHE A 155 -28.47 7.79 -6.38
C PHE A 155 -28.09 9.08 -5.63
N HIS A 156 -27.57 10.08 -6.34
CA HIS A 156 -27.26 11.41 -5.83
C HIS A 156 -28.50 12.08 -5.22
N ASP A 157 -29.62 12.11 -5.95
CA ASP A 157 -30.90 12.63 -5.45
C ASP A 157 -31.40 11.84 -4.23
N TYR A 158 -31.27 10.51 -4.25
CA TYR A 158 -31.65 9.67 -3.12
C TYR A 158 -30.84 10.01 -1.85
N LEU A 159 -29.52 10.18 -1.97
CA LEU A 159 -28.65 10.51 -0.84
C LEU A 159 -29.04 11.84 -0.20
N PHE A 160 -29.27 12.90 -0.99
CA PHE A 160 -29.63 14.20 -0.44
C PHE A 160 -31.06 14.28 0.10
N LYS A 161 -32.00 13.52 -0.47
CA LYS A 161 -33.36 13.38 0.08
C LYS A 161 -33.39 12.66 1.42
N ASN A 162 -32.47 11.72 1.63
CA ASN A 162 -32.39 10.89 2.83
C ASN A 162 -31.18 11.24 3.72
N GLN A 163 -30.59 12.42 3.53
CA GLN A 163 -29.43 12.86 4.30
C GLN A 163 -29.79 12.92 5.78
N LYS A 164 -29.01 12.20 6.59
CA LYS A 164 -29.06 12.25 8.05
C LYS A 164 -28.09 13.31 8.56
N PRO A 165 -28.16 13.71 9.86
CA PRO A 165 -27.15 14.57 10.45
C PRO A 165 -25.72 14.08 10.18
N GLU A 166 -24.78 15.02 10.14
CA GLU A 166 -23.36 14.70 9.96
C GLU A 166 -22.90 13.59 10.91
N ASN A 167 -22.09 12.65 10.40
CA ASN A 167 -21.52 11.54 11.16
C ASN A 167 -22.53 10.57 11.82
N SER A 168 -23.77 10.47 11.31
CA SER A 168 -24.80 9.63 11.95
C SER A 168 -25.12 8.28 11.28
N GLY A 169 -24.66 8.03 10.04
CA GLY A 169 -24.86 6.76 9.32
C GLY A 169 -26.32 6.42 8.99
#